data_AF-A0A7Y5E2G5-F1
#
_entry.id   AF-A0A7Y5E2G5-F1
#
_cell.length_a   1.000
_cell.length_b   1.000
_cell.length_c   1.000
_cell.angle_alpha   90.00
_cell.angle_beta   90.00
_cell.angle_gamma   90.00
#
_symmetry.space_group_name_H-M   'P 1'
#
loop_
_entity.id
_entity.type
_entity.pdbx_description
1 polymer ?
#
loop_
_entity_poly.entity_id
_entity_poly.type
_entity_poly.pdbx_seq_one_letter_code
_entity_poly.pdbx_strand_id
1 'polypeptide(L)'
;MSITLAGTGLFTGVHCTLTLERHDGPLTVQALGEVATLADFRPGRSPLSSTLALPGAGELRTVEHLFAAVAGQQAYHGLRLTVEGPEVPLLDGTAAPFTEALARLGVPVSAPPTRIAHAFAVHVAGSDYRFEPAAAVRVESTLVTDDARLVGTATYDGDPPDFRARIAPARTFAFARDLEAYAALGIATHLEPEHFVILGDTIL
;
A
#
# COMPACT_ATOMS: atom_id res chain seq x y z
N MET A 1 -6.74 15.42 -16.88
CA MET A 1 -7.74 14.40 -16.48
C MET A 1 -7.34 13.93 -15.10
N SER A 2 -8.29 13.84 -14.18
CA SER A 2 -8.07 13.35 -12.82
C SER A 2 -9.19 12.39 -12.41
N ILE A 3 -8.89 11.53 -11.45
CA ILE A 3 -9.85 10.64 -10.81
C ILE A 3 -9.68 10.79 -9.30
N THR A 4 -10.77 11.06 -8.59
CA THR A 4 -10.77 11.19 -7.13
C THR A 4 -11.46 9.99 -6.50
N LEU A 5 -10.80 9.39 -5.52
CA LEU A 5 -11.33 8.37 -4.64
C LEU A 5 -11.49 9.01 -3.26
N ALA A 6 -12.59 8.69 -2.57
CA ALA A 6 -12.89 9.22 -1.26
C ALA A 6 -13.32 8.08 -0.35
N GLY A 7 -12.96 8.17 0.93
CA GLY A 7 -13.31 7.17 1.91
C GLY A 7 -12.80 7.56 3.29
N THR A 8 -12.98 6.67 4.25
CA THR A 8 -12.53 6.89 5.61
C THR A 8 -11.14 6.28 5.80
N GLY A 9 -10.28 7.01 6.52
CA GLY A 9 -8.99 6.49 6.93
C GLY A 9 -9.10 5.38 7.97
N LEU A 10 -8.20 4.39 7.93
CA LEU A 10 -8.24 3.21 8.81
C LEU A 10 -8.02 3.57 10.29
N PHE A 11 -7.05 4.45 10.57
CA PHE A 11 -6.62 4.72 11.94
C PHE A 11 -7.29 5.95 12.55
N THR A 12 -7.62 6.94 11.73
CA THR A 12 -8.07 8.24 12.21
C THR A 12 -9.58 8.40 12.20
N GLY A 13 -10.30 7.58 11.41
CA GLY A 13 -11.73 7.79 11.18
C GLY A 13 -12.05 9.07 10.40
N VAL A 14 -11.03 9.79 9.93
CA VAL A 14 -11.19 11.03 9.17
C VAL A 14 -11.53 10.69 7.72
N HIS A 15 -12.48 11.41 7.16
CA HIS A 15 -12.77 11.35 5.73
C HIS A 15 -11.58 11.92 4.94
N CYS A 16 -11.03 11.10 4.05
CA CYS A 16 -9.85 11.41 3.25
C CYS A 16 -10.17 11.30 1.76
N THR A 17 -9.49 12.10 0.95
CA THR A 17 -9.57 12.00 -0.52
C THR A 17 -8.19 11.72 -1.10
N LEU A 18 -8.16 10.92 -2.16
CA LEU A 18 -6.99 10.71 -3.02
C LEU A 18 -7.38 11.11 -4.44
N THR A 19 -6.70 12.11 -4.99
CA THR A 19 -6.84 12.50 -6.38
C THR A 19 -5.62 12.04 -7.18
N LEU A 20 -5.86 11.22 -8.21
CA LEU A 20 -4.88 10.78 -9.18
C LEU A 20 -4.98 11.68 -10.41
N GLU A 21 -3.88 12.30 -10.81
CA GLU A 21 -3.83 13.21 -11.96
C GLU A 21 -2.67 12.87 -12.89
N ARG A 22 -2.90 12.94 -14.20
CA ARG A 22 -1.80 12.89 -15.18
C ARG A 22 -0.98 14.17 -15.12
N HIS A 23 0.32 14.02 -15.01
CA HIS A 23 1.26 15.12 -14.85
C HIS A 23 2.58 14.80 -15.55
N ASP A 24 3.25 15.80 -16.11
CA ASP A 24 4.57 15.60 -16.71
C ASP A 24 5.67 15.52 -15.64
N GLY A 25 6.40 14.40 -15.61
CA GLY A 25 7.54 14.21 -14.70
C GLY A 25 7.42 12.96 -13.83
N PRO A 26 8.26 12.83 -12.78
CA PRO A 26 8.24 11.66 -11.90
C PRO A 26 6.92 11.56 -11.13
N LEU A 27 6.67 10.39 -10.55
CA LEU A 27 5.62 10.22 -9.55
C LEU A 27 5.82 11.25 -8.42
N THR A 28 4.78 12.03 -8.15
CA THR A 28 4.73 12.99 -7.04
C THR A 28 3.59 12.63 -6.09
N VAL A 29 3.84 12.76 -4.79
CA VAL A 29 2.82 12.73 -3.75
C VAL A 29 2.73 14.12 -3.13
N GLN A 30 1.54 14.70 -3.17
CA GLN A 30 1.19 15.94 -2.50
C GLN A 30 0.29 15.62 -1.31
N ALA A 31 0.76 15.83 -0.09
CA ALA A 31 -0.04 15.64 1.11
C ALA A 31 0.52 16.49 2.26
N LEU A 32 -0.30 16.77 3.27
CA LEU A 32 0.13 17.50 4.48
C LEU A 32 0.81 18.87 4.19
N GLY A 33 0.44 19.53 3.10
CA GLY A 33 1.01 20.81 2.67
C GLY A 33 2.32 20.71 1.89
N GLU A 34 2.86 19.51 1.71
CA GLU A 34 4.14 19.26 1.04
C GLU A 34 3.98 18.47 -0.26
N VAL A 35 5.00 18.54 -1.11
CA VAL A 35 5.12 17.75 -2.35
C VAL A 35 6.45 17.03 -2.35
N ALA A 36 6.41 15.71 -2.59
CA ALA A 36 7.59 14.86 -2.60
C ALA A 36 7.60 13.93 -3.81
N THR A 37 8.80 13.56 -4.27
CA THR A 37 9.01 12.48 -5.24
C THR A 37 9.43 11.20 -4.53
N LEU A 38 9.43 10.06 -5.24
CA LEU A 38 9.93 8.78 -4.71
C LEU A 38 11.35 8.89 -4.11
N ALA A 39 12.20 9.81 -4.57
CA ALA A 39 13.55 10.01 -4.04
C ALA A 39 13.56 10.68 -2.65
N ASP A 40 12.53 11.47 -2.37
CA ASP A 40 12.37 12.20 -1.11
C ASP A 40 11.71 11.33 -0.04
N PHE A 41 11.10 10.21 -0.44
CA PHE A 41 10.35 9.36 0.46
C PHE A 41 11.26 8.81 1.55
N ARG A 42 10.80 9.00 2.79
CA ARG A 42 11.39 8.36 3.96
C ARG A 42 10.33 7.44 4.53
N PRO A 43 10.49 6.11 4.42
CA PRO A 43 9.54 5.19 4.99
C PRO A 43 9.58 5.34 6.51
N GLY A 44 8.45 5.75 7.08
CA GLY A 44 8.21 5.66 8.51
C GLY A 44 7.57 4.31 8.84
N ARG A 45 7.51 3.99 10.14
CA ARG A 45 6.85 2.78 10.62
C ARG A 45 5.85 3.17 11.71
N SER A 46 4.59 2.84 11.46
CA SER A 46 3.58 2.68 12.51
C SER A 46 3.48 1.18 12.85
N PRO A 47 3.08 0.78 14.07
CA PRO A 47 2.95 -0.63 14.42
C PRO A 47 2.03 -1.45 13.51
N LEU A 48 1.12 -0.80 12.77
CA LEU A 48 0.04 -1.44 12.01
C LEU A 48 -0.08 -0.98 10.55
N SER A 49 0.81 -0.09 10.08
CA SER A 49 0.83 0.38 8.69
C SER A 49 2.16 1.00 8.30
N SER A 50 2.38 1.16 6.99
CA SER A 50 3.50 1.97 6.50
C SER A 50 3.10 3.44 6.47
N THR A 51 4.05 4.29 6.82
CA THR A 51 3.88 5.74 6.71
C THR A 51 4.91 6.32 5.76
N LEU A 52 4.55 7.43 5.13
CA LEU A 52 5.43 8.23 4.31
C LEU A 52 5.71 9.54 5.04
N ALA A 53 6.94 9.70 5.54
CA ALA A 53 7.39 10.99 6.05
C ALA A 53 7.69 11.92 4.86
N LEU A 54 7.05 13.09 4.88
CA LEU A 54 7.27 14.15 3.89
C LEU A 54 8.24 15.18 4.48
N PRO A 55 9.26 15.63 3.71
CA PRO A 55 10.24 16.61 4.22
C PRO A 55 9.54 17.87 4.76
N GLY A 56 9.84 18.26 6.00
CA GLY A 56 9.27 19.47 6.61
C GLY A 56 7.83 19.33 7.12
N ALA A 57 7.19 18.17 6.96
CA ALA A 57 5.83 17.90 7.42
C ALA A 57 5.75 16.66 8.32
N GLY A 58 4.51 16.22 8.60
CA GLY A 58 4.21 15.00 9.32
C GLY A 58 4.30 13.73 8.44
N GLU A 59 3.77 12.64 8.98
CA GLU A 59 3.72 11.35 8.30
C GLU A 59 2.34 11.09 7.71
N LEU A 60 2.28 10.84 6.39
CA LEU A 60 1.09 10.34 5.72
C LEU A 60 0.96 8.83 5.99
N ARG A 61 -0.18 8.38 6.53
CA ARG A 61 -0.37 6.97 6.93
C ARG A 61 -1.05 6.13 5.86
N THR A 62 -0.94 4.81 5.99
CA THR A 62 -1.72 3.81 5.23
C THR A 62 -1.39 3.83 3.73
N VAL A 63 -0.12 4.07 3.39
CA VAL A 63 0.32 4.27 2.00
C VAL A 63 0.56 2.97 1.23
N GLU A 64 0.62 1.83 1.92
CA GLU A 64 1.05 0.54 1.40
C GLU A 64 0.20 0.01 0.24
N HIS A 65 -1.14 0.06 0.32
CA HIS A 65 -2.01 -0.44 -0.74
C HIS A 65 -1.96 0.45 -2.00
N LEU A 66 -1.87 1.77 -1.80
CA LEU A 66 -1.70 2.73 -2.87
C LEU A 66 -0.37 2.49 -3.60
N PHE A 67 0.75 2.34 -2.88
CA PHE A 67 2.03 2.06 -3.50
C PHE A 67 2.16 0.66 -4.08
N ALA A 68 1.45 -0.34 -3.52
CA ALA A 68 1.31 -1.63 -4.17
C ALA A 68 0.63 -1.50 -5.53
N ALA A 69 -0.47 -0.74 -5.64
CA ALA A 69 -1.14 -0.49 -6.91
C ALA A 69 -0.24 0.28 -7.91
N VAL A 70 0.45 1.32 -7.46
CA VAL A 70 1.40 2.08 -8.29
C VAL A 70 2.51 1.18 -8.82
N ALA A 71 3.11 0.35 -7.96
CA ALA A 71 4.18 -0.57 -8.36
C ALA A 71 3.66 -1.71 -9.25
N GLY A 72 2.51 -2.27 -8.92
CA GLY A 72 1.83 -3.30 -9.70
C GLY A 72 1.43 -2.83 -11.10
N GLN A 73 1.11 -1.54 -11.26
CA GLN A 73 0.83 -0.92 -12.56
C GLN A 73 2.05 -0.24 -13.22
N GLN A 74 3.22 -0.32 -12.59
CA GLN A 74 4.47 0.28 -13.08
C GLN A 74 4.35 1.80 -13.37
N ALA A 75 3.58 2.52 -12.54
CA ALA A 75 3.21 3.92 -12.73
C ALA A 75 4.15 4.89 -11.99
N TYR A 76 5.45 4.84 -12.26
CA TYR A 76 6.48 5.64 -11.58
C TYR A 76 6.74 7.02 -12.22
N HIS A 77 6.18 7.28 -13.39
CA HIS A 77 6.29 8.55 -14.13
C HIS A 77 4.92 8.93 -14.69
N GLY A 78 4.64 10.22 -14.86
CA GLY A 78 3.40 10.67 -15.48
C GLY A 78 2.24 10.90 -14.50
N LEU A 79 2.49 10.81 -13.19
CA LEU A 79 1.45 10.68 -12.18
C LEU A 79 1.67 11.62 -10.98
N ARG A 80 0.61 12.29 -10.57
CA ARG A 80 0.51 13.01 -9.30
C ARG A 80 -0.58 12.41 -8.44
N LEU A 81 -0.26 12.18 -7.17
CA LEU A 81 -1.16 11.68 -6.14
C LEU A 81 -1.35 12.77 -5.09
N THR A 82 -2.53 13.37 -5.03
CA THR A 82 -2.85 14.39 -4.02
C THR A 82 -3.74 13.78 -2.95
N VAL A 83 -3.30 13.82 -1.70
CA VAL A 83 -4.06 13.30 -0.55
C VAL A 83 -4.51 14.45 0.35
N GLU A 84 -5.82 14.55 0.56
CA GLU A 84 -6.42 15.45 1.54
C GLU A 84 -6.85 14.61 2.75
N GLY A 85 -6.13 14.77 3.85
CA GLY A 85 -6.32 14.00 5.07
C GLY A 85 -4.99 13.55 5.69
N PRO A 86 -5.01 13.01 6.91
CA PRO A 86 -3.82 12.50 7.59
C PRO A 86 -3.36 11.13 7.06
N GLU A 87 -4.18 10.45 6.25
CA GLU A 87 -3.90 9.13 5.71
C GLU A 87 -4.54 8.91 4.34
N VAL A 88 -4.05 7.92 3.61
CA VAL A 88 -4.70 7.45 2.37
C VAL A 88 -6.03 6.76 2.77
N PRO A 89 -7.15 7.02 2.06
CA PRO A 89 -8.42 6.37 2.38
C PRO A 89 -8.31 4.85 2.23
N LEU A 90 -8.89 4.10 3.17
CA LEU A 90 -8.83 2.63 3.14
C LEU A 90 -9.59 2.02 1.95
N LEU A 91 -10.66 2.71 1.53
CA LEU A 91 -11.60 2.23 0.51
C LEU A 91 -12.18 0.88 0.90
N ASP A 92 -11.95 -0.18 0.12
CA ASP A 92 -12.41 -1.55 0.40
C ASP A 92 -11.37 -2.43 1.12
N GLY A 93 -10.27 -1.82 1.58
CA GLY A 93 -9.17 -2.53 2.22
C GLY A 93 -8.28 -3.34 1.27
N THR A 94 -8.40 -3.10 -0.04
CA THR A 94 -7.58 -3.73 -1.09
C THR A 94 -6.78 -2.68 -1.87
N ALA A 95 -6.01 -3.14 -2.87
CA ALA A 95 -5.37 -2.27 -3.86
C ALA A 95 -6.19 -2.13 -5.16
N ALA A 96 -7.34 -2.81 -5.28
CA ALA A 96 -8.14 -2.85 -6.50
C ALA A 96 -8.72 -1.49 -6.91
N PRO A 97 -9.29 -0.66 -6.00
CA PRO A 97 -9.81 0.65 -6.37
C PRO A 97 -8.74 1.59 -6.94
N PHE A 98 -7.54 1.58 -6.35
CA PHE A 98 -6.40 2.37 -6.83
C PHE A 98 -5.94 1.86 -8.20
N THR A 99 -5.88 0.54 -8.37
CA THR A 99 -5.48 -0.11 -9.63
C THR A 99 -6.43 0.23 -10.77
N GLU A 100 -7.73 0.22 -10.53
CA GLU A 100 -8.75 0.60 -11.50
C GLU A 100 -8.68 2.09 -11.84
N ALA A 101 -8.46 2.96 -10.85
CA ALA A 101 -8.26 4.39 -11.09
C ALA A 101 -7.04 4.66 -11.97
N LEU A 102 -5.90 4.00 -11.70
CA LEU A 102 -4.70 4.10 -12.53
C LEU A 102 -4.94 3.63 -13.98
N ALA A 103 -5.65 2.51 -14.14
CA ALA A 103 -6.00 1.97 -15.45
C ALA A 103 -6.89 2.95 -16.26
N ARG A 104 -7.93 3.49 -15.63
CA ARG A 104 -8.84 4.47 -16.25
C ARG A 104 -8.17 5.79 -16.59
N LEU A 105 -7.21 6.22 -15.77
CA LEU A 105 -6.41 7.41 -16.03
C LEU A 105 -5.44 7.22 -17.21
N GLY A 106 -5.14 5.96 -17.57
CA GLY A 106 -4.26 5.61 -18.68
C GLY A 106 -2.84 6.12 -18.46
N VAL A 107 -2.30 5.88 -17.26
CA VAL A 107 -0.90 6.19 -16.93
C VAL A 107 0.01 5.21 -17.68
N PRO A 108 0.98 5.68 -18.48
CA PRO A 108 1.92 4.79 -19.16
C PRO A 108 2.79 4.00 -18.17
N VAL A 109 3.12 2.76 -18.53
CA VAL A 109 4.11 1.98 -17.79
C VAL A 109 5.48 2.65 -17.87
N SER A 110 6.24 2.57 -16.79
CA SER A 110 7.57 3.16 -16.66
C SER A 110 8.45 2.25 -15.81
N ALA A 111 9.76 2.32 -16.01
CA ALA A 111 10.69 1.57 -15.19
C ALA A 111 10.74 2.14 -13.75
N PRO A 112 10.93 1.29 -12.72
CA PRO A 112 11.20 1.77 -11.37
C PRO A 112 12.43 2.69 -11.35
N PRO A 113 12.41 3.79 -10.57
CA PRO A 113 13.53 4.73 -10.52
C PRO A 113 14.75 4.19 -9.75
N THR A 114 14.62 3.05 -9.08
CA THR A 114 15.66 2.43 -8.26
C THR A 114 15.76 0.95 -8.58
N ARG A 115 16.99 0.41 -8.51
CA ARG A 115 17.29 -1.01 -8.72
C ARG A 115 18.19 -1.54 -7.61
N ILE A 116 18.10 -2.84 -7.36
CA ILE A 116 19.03 -3.55 -6.48
C ILE A 116 20.36 -3.72 -7.23
N ALA A 117 21.40 -3.02 -6.79
CA ALA A 117 22.72 -3.07 -7.44
C ALA A 117 23.56 -4.26 -6.96
N HIS A 118 23.41 -4.65 -5.70
CA HIS A 118 24.14 -5.75 -5.07
C HIS A 118 23.19 -6.56 -4.20
N ALA A 119 23.50 -7.84 -3.99
CA ALA A 119 22.72 -8.67 -3.09
C ALA A 119 22.95 -8.24 -1.64
N PHE A 120 21.88 -8.14 -0.85
CA PHE A 120 21.95 -7.88 0.58
C PHE A 120 20.74 -8.46 1.31
N ALA A 121 20.89 -8.64 2.62
CA ALA A 121 19.83 -9.10 3.49
C ALA A 121 19.73 -8.21 4.72
N VAL A 122 18.51 -8.05 5.23
CA VAL A 122 18.22 -7.31 6.45
C VAL A 122 17.29 -8.15 7.32
N HIS A 123 17.58 -8.22 8.61
CA HIS A 123 16.72 -8.86 9.60
C HIS A 123 16.04 -7.77 10.44
N VAL A 124 14.71 -7.76 10.47
CA VAL A 124 13.92 -6.77 11.21
C VAL A 124 12.79 -7.47 11.95
N ALA A 125 12.77 -7.34 13.28
CA ALA A 125 11.68 -7.82 14.13
C ALA A 125 11.26 -9.28 13.85
N GLY A 126 12.23 -10.19 13.69
CA GLY A 126 11.97 -11.61 13.44
C GLY A 126 11.64 -11.95 11.99
N SER A 127 11.67 -10.98 11.07
CA SER A 127 11.48 -11.19 9.63
C SER A 127 12.78 -11.00 8.86
N ASP A 128 13.00 -11.86 7.86
CA ASP A 128 14.14 -11.79 6.95
C ASP A 128 13.74 -11.19 5.61
N TYR A 129 14.48 -10.17 5.16
CA TYR A 129 14.30 -9.53 3.86
C TYR A 129 15.57 -9.74 3.04
N ARG A 130 15.43 -10.32 1.85
CA ARG A 130 16.54 -10.56 0.91
C ARG A 130 16.30 -9.81 -0.38
N PHE A 131 17.34 -9.19 -0.88
CA PHE A 131 17.31 -8.38 -2.09
C PHE A 131 18.42 -8.85 -3.00
N GLU A 132 18.10 -9.15 -4.26
CA GLU A 132 19.05 -9.63 -5.26
C GLU A 132 18.93 -8.81 -6.56
N PRO A 133 20.04 -8.53 -7.25
CA PRO A 133 19.99 -7.92 -8.58
C PRO A 133 19.26 -8.83 -9.56
N ALA A 134 18.28 -8.28 -10.27
CA ALA A 134 17.51 -9.00 -11.29
C ALA A 134 17.17 -8.07 -12.47
N ALA A 135 16.93 -8.67 -13.65
CA ALA A 135 16.54 -7.93 -14.85
C ALA A 135 15.06 -7.48 -14.82
N ALA A 136 14.24 -8.13 -14.01
CA ALA A 136 12.83 -7.85 -13.81
C ALA A 136 12.48 -7.89 -12.32
N VAL A 137 11.34 -7.28 -11.96
CA VAL A 137 10.84 -7.33 -10.59
C VAL A 137 10.31 -8.73 -10.29
N ARG A 138 10.83 -9.35 -9.24
CA ARG A 138 10.26 -10.55 -8.63
C ARG A 138 10.16 -10.33 -7.13
N VAL A 139 9.00 -10.67 -6.56
CA VAL A 139 8.74 -10.63 -5.14
C VAL A 139 8.28 -12.02 -4.71
N GLU A 140 8.92 -12.55 -3.68
CA GLU A 140 8.51 -13.77 -2.99
C GLU A 140 8.31 -13.42 -1.52
N SER A 141 7.15 -13.77 -0.97
CA SER A 141 6.81 -13.54 0.42
C SER A 141 6.40 -14.85 1.04
N THR A 142 6.97 -15.17 2.20
CA THR A 142 6.59 -16.35 2.98
C THR A 142 6.12 -15.92 4.37
N LEU A 143 4.86 -16.22 4.69
CA LEU A 143 4.26 -16.11 6.00
C LEU A 143 4.52 -17.41 6.78
N VAL A 144 5.28 -17.32 7.86
CA VAL A 144 5.49 -18.43 8.79
C VAL A 144 4.33 -18.44 9.78
N THR A 145 3.47 -19.46 9.69
CA THR A 145 2.29 -19.61 10.55
C THR A 145 1.96 -21.09 10.72
N ASP A 146 1.47 -21.45 11.91
CA ASP A 146 0.96 -22.79 12.21
C ASP A 146 -0.51 -22.97 11.78
N ASP A 147 -1.15 -21.89 11.31
CA ASP A 147 -2.52 -21.93 10.81
C ASP A 147 -2.58 -22.50 9.39
N ALA A 148 -2.93 -23.78 9.28
CA ALA A 148 -3.01 -24.51 8.01
C ALA A 148 -4.06 -23.95 7.03
N ARG A 149 -4.92 -23.01 7.44
CA ARG A 149 -5.86 -22.32 6.53
C ARG A 149 -5.17 -21.26 5.69
N LEU A 150 -4.01 -20.78 6.12
CA LEU A 150 -3.27 -19.71 5.46
C LEU A 150 -2.26 -20.28 4.47
N VAL A 151 -2.20 -19.70 3.27
CA VAL A 151 -1.18 -20.04 2.28
C VAL A 151 0.13 -19.39 2.71
N GLY A 152 1.14 -20.22 2.98
CA GLY A 152 2.41 -19.77 3.51
C GLY A 152 3.27 -18.97 2.53
N THR A 153 3.14 -19.14 1.21
CA THR A 153 4.03 -18.48 0.24
C THR A 153 3.27 -17.87 -0.93
N ALA A 154 3.66 -16.66 -1.34
CA ALA A 154 3.13 -15.95 -2.50
C ALA A 154 4.27 -15.40 -3.38
N THR A 155 4.06 -15.41 -4.69
CA THR A 155 5.00 -14.86 -5.67
C THR A 155 4.33 -13.86 -6.61
N TYR A 156 5.12 -12.89 -7.06
CA TYR A 156 4.77 -11.90 -8.08
C TYR A 156 5.98 -11.62 -8.97
N ASP A 157 5.79 -11.72 -10.29
CA ASP A 157 6.85 -11.60 -11.29
C ASP A 157 6.80 -10.26 -12.08
N GLY A 158 6.19 -9.23 -11.50
CA GLY A 158 6.21 -7.88 -12.08
C GLY A 158 5.19 -7.62 -13.19
N ASP A 159 4.26 -8.56 -13.42
CA ASP A 159 3.25 -8.49 -14.50
C ASP A 159 1.96 -7.73 -14.07
N PRO A 160 1.60 -6.60 -14.70
CA PRO A 160 0.43 -5.82 -14.29
C PRO A 160 -0.93 -6.53 -14.40
N PRO A 161 -1.22 -7.34 -15.44
CA PRO A 161 -2.41 -8.20 -15.49
C PRO A 161 -2.49 -9.19 -14.33
N ASP A 162 -1.38 -9.88 -14.01
CA ASP A 162 -1.30 -10.79 -12.87
C ASP A 162 -1.54 -10.08 -11.54
N PHE A 163 -0.95 -8.90 -11.34
CA PHE A 163 -1.21 -8.07 -10.16
C PHE A 163 -2.70 -7.76 -10.02
N ARG A 164 -3.35 -7.30 -11.10
CA ARG A 164 -4.79 -6.99 -11.12
C ARG A 164 -5.65 -8.19 -10.74
N ALA A 165 -5.29 -9.38 -11.22
CA ALA A 165 -6.11 -10.58 -11.03
C ALA A 165 -5.94 -11.20 -9.64
N ARG A 166 -4.72 -11.23 -9.08
CA ARG A 166 -4.42 -12.02 -7.88
C ARG A 166 -4.07 -11.19 -6.65
N ILE A 167 -3.38 -10.07 -6.83
CA ILE A 167 -2.81 -9.31 -5.71
C ILE A 167 -3.69 -8.11 -5.35
N ALA A 168 -4.12 -7.35 -6.34
CA ALA A 168 -4.97 -6.17 -6.15
C ALA A 168 -6.25 -6.44 -5.32
N PRO A 169 -6.99 -7.56 -5.50
CA PRO A 169 -8.22 -7.82 -4.74
C PRO A 169 -7.97 -8.45 -3.35
N ALA A 170 -6.72 -8.74 -2.96
CA ALA A 170 -6.43 -9.29 -1.64
C ALA A 170 -6.65 -8.22 -0.56
N ARG A 171 -7.58 -8.48 0.37
CA ARG A 171 -7.88 -7.60 1.50
C ARG A 171 -6.83 -7.75 2.60
N THR A 172 -6.61 -6.66 3.33
CA THR A 172 -5.89 -6.72 4.61
C THR A 172 -6.65 -7.58 5.62
N PHE A 173 -5.97 -8.02 6.68
CA PHE A 173 -6.56 -8.84 7.73
C PHE A 173 -6.13 -8.39 9.13
N ALA A 174 -6.96 -8.71 10.12
CA ALA A 174 -6.67 -8.54 11.54
C ALA A 174 -6.93 -9.85 12.29
N PHE A 175 -6.25 -10.08 13.41
CA PHE A 175 -6.57 -11.22 14.26
C PHE A 175 -7.72 -10.87 15.22
N ALA A 176 -8.66 -11.79 15.39
CA ALA A 176 -9.82 -11.60 16.27
C ALA A 176 -9.43 -11.23 17.71
N ARG A 177 -8.34 -11.83 18.22
CA ARG A 177 -7.78 -11.55 19.56
C ARG A 177 -7.27 -10.12 19.74
N ASP A 178 -6.92 -9.43 18.66
CA ASP A 178 -6.34 -8.08 18.70
C ASP A 178 -7.41 -6.99 18.56
N LEU A 179 -8.65 -7.35 18.17
CA LEU A 179 -9.73 -6.40 17.88
C LEU A 179 -10.14 -5.57 19.11
N GLU A 180 -10.16 -6.16 20.31
CA GLU A 180 -10.49 -5.42 21.54
C GLU A 180 -9.44 -4.34 21.83
N ALA A 181 -8.15 -4.66 21.64
CA ALA A 181 -7.07 -3.71 21.82
C ALA A 181 -7.11 -2.60 20.75
N TYR A 182 -7.42 -2.94 19.50
CA TYR A 182 -7.60 -1.95 18.43
C TYR A 182 -8.79 -1.03 18.71
N ALA A 183 -9.92 -1.58 19.17
CA ALA A 183 -11.09 -0.82 19.53
C ALA A 183 -10.82 0.16 20.69
N ALA A 184 -10.06 -0.28 21.71
CA ALA A 184 -9.64 0.58 22.81
C ALA A 184 -8.74 1.76 22.38
N LEU A 185 -8.03 1.62 21.26
CA LEU A 185 -7.23 2.66 20.63
C LEU A 185 -8.01 3.47 19.56
N GLY A 186 -9.29 3.18 19.35
CA GLY A 186 -10.11 3.82 18.32
C GLY A 186 -9.75 3.41 16.89
N ILE A 187 -9.01 2.33 16.70
CA ILE A 187 -8.58 1.83 15.40
C ILE A 187 -9.71 0.98 14.79
N ALA A 188 -10.08 1.28 13.54
CA ALA A 188 -11.08 0.55 12.77
C ALA A 188 -12.50 0.46 13.39
N THR A 189 -12.80 1.20 14.47
CA THR A 189 -14.13 1.16 15.15
C THR A 189 -15.25 1.74 14.29
N HIS A 190 -14.91 2.54 13.29
CA HIS A 190 -15.79 3.16 12.31
C HIS A 190 -15.87 2.40 10.98
N LEU A 191 -15.24 1.23 10.88
CA LEU A 191 -15.21 0.44 9.66
C LEU A 191 -16.07 -0.81 9.78
N GLU A 192 -16.74 -1.14 8.69
CA GLU A 192 -17.52 -2.36 8.58
C GLU A 192 -16.61 -3.59 8.37
N PRO A 193 -17.02 -4.79 8.83
CA PRO A 193 -16.25 -6.04 8.65
C PRO A 193 -15.91 -6.39 7.20
N GLU A 194 -16.60 -5.83 6.20
CA GLU A 194 -16.31 -6.08 4.79
C GLU A 194 -14.95 -5.53 4.33
N HIS A 195 -14.39 -4.55 5.05
CA HIS A 195 -13.13 -3.87 4.72
C HIS A 195 -11.87 -4.66 5.10
N PHE A 196 -11.97 -5.69 5.92
CA PHE A 196 -10.81 -6.52 6.31
C PHE A 196 -11.25 -7.92 6.72
N VAL A 197 -10.37 -8.89 6.48
CA VAL A 197 -10.61 -10.28 6.90
C VAL A 197 -10.28 -10.43 8.38
N ILE A 198 -11.11 -11.13 9.15
CA ILE A 198 -10.86 -11.39 10.57
C ILE A 198 -10.40 -12.84 10.73
N LEU A 199 -9.17 -13.00 11.25
CA LEU A 199 -8.58 -14.31 11.55
C LEU A 199 -8.83 -14.68 13.02
N GLY A 200 -9.80 -15.57 13.26
CA GLY A 200 -10.05 -16.21 14.57
C GLY A 200 -10.16 -17.72 14.43
N ASP A 201 -10.95 -18.37 15.28
CA ASP A 201 -11.28 -19.80 15.14
C ASP A 201 -11.94 -20.10 13.79
N THR A 202 -12.65 -19.11 13.25
CA THR A 202 -13.12 -19.03 11.86
C THR A 202 -12.50 -17.83 11.15
N ILE A 203 -12.44 -17.88 9.82
CA ILE A 203 -12.09 -16.72 8.99
C ILE A 203 -13.41 -16.04 8.61
N LEU A 204 -13.56 -14.77 8.99
CA LEU A 204 -14.75 -13.95 8.74
C LEU A 204 -14.43 -12.84 7.73
#